data_AF-A0A945XVP1-F1
#
_entry.id   AF-A0A945XVP1-F1
#
_cell.length_a   1.000
_cell.length_b   1.000
_cell.length_c   1.000
_cell.angle_alpha   90.00
_cell.angle_beta   90.00
_cell.angle_gamma   90.00
#
_symmetry.space_group_name_H-M   'P 1'
#
loop_
_entity.id
_entity.type
_entity.pdbx_description
1 polymer ?
#
loop_
_entity_poly.entity_id
_entity_poly.type
_entity_poly.pdbx_seq_one_letter_code
_entity_poly.pdbx_strand_id
1 'polypeptide(L)'
;MSLGLMFYAGLAWSLPECKVSQGLNADDEANYCMIHTFRTACLLGLGYDLDKENWTVMRSHYEGCTIRGCEQLLEETGALSEALFEKACNFVQFDRDR
;
A
#
# COMPACT_ATOMS: atom_id res chain seq x y z
N MET A 1 35.08 -8.01 -20.71
CA MET A 1 33.70 -7.65 -21.10
C MET A 1 32.80 -8.17 -19.99
N SER A 2 32.52 -7.35 -18.98
CA SER A 2 31.77 -7.79 -17.79
C SER A 2 30.30 -7.42 -17.97
N LEU A 3 29.44 -8.41 -17.72
CA LEU A 3 27.99 -8.38 -17.92
C LEU A 3 27.33 -7.22 -17.16
N GLY A 4 26.35 -6.63 -17.83
CA GLY A 4 25.58 -5.48 -17.38
C GLY A 4 24.86 -5.71 -16.05
N LEU A 5 25.10 -4.78 -15.13
CA LEU A 5 24.17 -4.44 -14.07
C LEU A 5 22.90 -3.90 -14.74
N MET A 6 21.91 -4.78 -14.97
CA MET A 6 20.56 -4.37 -15.29
C MET A 6 20.02 -3.63 -14.07
N PHE A 7 20.07 -2.30 -14.14
CA PHE A 7 19.29 -1.42 -13.30
C PHE A 7 17.81 -1.81 -13.45
N TYR A 8 17.24 -2.39 -12.41
CA TYR A 8 15.78 -2.43 -12.20
C TYR A 8 15.28 -1.02 -11.82
N ALA A 9 15.63 -0.03 -12.64
CA ALA A 9 15.09 1.33 -12.59
C ALA A 9 14.11 1.51 -13.76
N GLY A 10 13.19 0.56 -13.91
CA GLY A 10 12.10 0.60 -14.88
C GLY A 10 10.80 0.44 -14.14
N LEU A 11 9.88 1.39 -14.33
CA LEU A 11 8.58 1.57 -13.65
C LEU A 11 8.54 2.60 -12.50
N ALA A 12 9.28 3.70 -12.58
CA ALA A 12 8.87 4.95 -11.93
C ALA A 12 7.81 5.66 -12.80
N TRP A 13 6.67 5.01 -13.04
CA TRP A 13 5.56 5.60 -13.78
C TRP A 13 4.61 6.16 -12.75
N SER A 14 4.63 7.48 -12.52
CA SER A 14 3.57 8.35 -11.96
C SER A 14 2.64 7.80 -10.85
N LEU A 15 3.03 6.74 -10.13
CA LEU A 15 2.20 6.17 -9.08
C LEU A 15 1.94 7.28 -8.06
N PRO A 16 0.69 7.40 -7.57
CA PRO A 16 0.38 8.38 -6.55
C PRO A 16 1.41 8.33 -5.44
N GLU A 17 1.98 9.49 -5.08
CA GLU A 17 2.98 9.55 -4.04
C GLU A 17 2.39 9.01 -2.72
N CYS A 18 3.18 8.21 -2.02
CA CYS A 18 2.84 7.79 -0.67
C CYS A 18 2.90 9.00 0.28
N LYS A 19 1.74 9.63 0.50
CA LYS A 19 1.59 10.67 1.53
C LYS A 19 1.41 10.01 2.88
N VAL A 20 2.54 9.78 3.56
CA VAL A 20 2.60 9.16 4.87
C VAL A 20 1.78 9.94 5.89
N SER A 21 1.03 9.23 6.74
CA SER A 21 0.29 9.86 7.83
C SER A 21 1.24 10.32 8.93
N GLN A 22 0.99 11.51 9.48
CA GLN A 22 1.68 11.98 10.69
C GLN A 22 1.46 11.02 11.87
N GLY A 23 2.48 10.90 12.73
CA GLY A 23 2.43 10.11 13.96
C GLY A 23 2.88 8.66 13.83
N LEU A 24 3.39 8.26 12.65
CA LEU A 24 4.05 6.96 12.46
C LEU A 24 5.55 7.08 12.77
N ASN A 25 6.16 6.01 13.27
CA ASN A 25 7.62 5.89 13.35
C ASN A 25 8.18 5.43 11.99
N ALA A 26 9.50 5.52 11.78
CA ALA A 26 10.12 5.22 10.49
C ALA A 26 9.76 3.83 9.91
N ASP A 27 9.63 2.80 10.73
CA ASP A 27 9.26 1.46 10.28
C ASP A 27 7.78 1.41 9.86
N ASP A 28 6.90 2.05 10.62
CA ASP A 28 5.48 2.18 10.30
C ASP A 28 5.25 3.05 9.06
N GLU A 29 6.07 4.08 8.84
CA GLU A 29 6.04 4.89 7.61
C GLU A 29 6.38 4.04 6.38
N ALA A 30 7.42 3.20 6.49
CA ALA A 30 7.80 2.28 5.43
C ALA A 30 6.69 1.27 5.13
N ASN A 31 6.12 0.66 6.18
CA ASN A 31 5.02 -0.30 6.08
C ASN A 31 3.74 0.33 5.51
N TYR A 32 3.43 1.57 5.90
CA TYR A 32 2.33 2.35 5.33
C TYR A 32 2.51 2.55 3.83
N CYS A 33 3.73 2.85 3.38
CA CYS A 33 4.03 3.00 1.96
C CYS A 33 4.05 1.67 1.19
N MET A 34 4.35 0.55 1.83
CA MET A 34 4.17 -0.78 1.23
C MET A 34 2.68 -1.04 0.97
N ILE A 35 1.81 -0.84 1.97
CA ILE A 35 0.35 -0.98 1.81
C ILE A 35 -0.16 -0.04 0.70
N HIS A 36 0.30 1.22 0.68
CA HIS A 36 -0.02 2.18 -0.37
C HIS A 36 0.33 1.64 -1.77
N THR A 37 1.54 1.12 -1.93
CA THR A 37 2.04 0.60 -3.21
C THR A 37 1.20 -0.60 -3.66
N PHE A 38 0.92 -1.52 -2.75
CA PHE A 38 0.11 -2.70 -3.03
C PHE A 38 -1.32 -2.35 -3.46
N ARG A 39 -1.96 -1.43 -2.72
CA ARG A 39 -3.29 -0.91 -3.05
C ARG A 39 -3.31 -0.28 -4.43
N THR A 40 -2.29 0.52 -4.75
CA THR A 40 -2.18 1.21 -6.04
C THR A 40 -2.06 0.20 -7.18
N ALA A 41 -1.18 -0.80 -7.04
CA ALA A 41 -1.03 -1.88 -8.03
C ALA A 41 -2.34 -2.68 -8.22
N CYS A 42 -3.04 -2.98 -7.12
CA CYS A 42 -4.35 -3.65 -7.16
C CYS A 42 -5.40 -2.82 -7.92
N LEU A 43 -5.48 -1.51 -7.68
CA LEU A 43 -6.40 -0.61 -8.37
C LEU A 43 -6.06 -0.46 -9.87
N LEU A 44 -4.78 -0.39 -10.23
CA LEU A 44 -4.35 -0.42 -11.63
C LEU A 44 -4.75 -1.74 -12.30
N GLY A 45 -4.61 -2.87 -11.60
CA GLY A 45 -5.07 -4.18 -12.08
C GLY A 45 -6.58 -4.27 -12.28
N LEU A 46 -7.37 -3.44 -11.60
CA LEU A 46 -8.82 -3.28 -11.82
C LEU A 46 -9.16 -2.31 -12.96
N GLY A 47 -8.16 -1.71 -13.62
CA GLY A 47 -8.32 -0.84 -14.77
C GLY A 47 -8.55 0.64 -14.43
N TYR A 48 -8.30 1.06 -13.18
CA TYR A 48 -8.36 2.48 -12.83
C TYR A 48 -7.16 3.24 -13.40
N ASP A 49 -7.43 4.45 -13.90
CA ASP A 49 -6.40 5.40 -14.33
C ASP A 49 -6.07 6.32 -13.14
N LEU A 50 -4.92 6.07 -12.51
CA LEU A 50 -4.45 6.78 -11.32
C LEU A 50 -3.44 7.90 -11.64
N ASP A 51 -3.11 8.11 -12.91
CA ASP A 51 -2.14 9.12 -13.34
C ASP A 51 -2.74 10.54 -13.29
N LYS A 52 -4.06 10.66 -13.19
CA LYS A 52 -4.78 11.93 -13.07
C LYS A 52 -4.74 12.45 -11.63
N GLU A 53 -4.50 13.74 -11.44
CA GLU A 53 -4.49 14.37 -10.11
C GLU A 53 -5.79 14.16 -9.29
N ASN A 54 -6.94 13.95 -9.96
CA ASN A 54 -8.26 13.76 -9.34
C ASN A 54 -8.89 12.42 -9.71
N TRP A 55 -8.10 11.34 -9.68
CA TRP A 55 -8.64 10.00 -9.91
C TRP A 55 -9.72 9.67 -8.88
N THR A 56 -10.70 8.87 -9.32
CA THR A 56 -11.78 8.37 -8.46
C THR A 56 -11.89 6.87 -8.64
N VAL A 57 -12.15 6.19 -7.54
CA VAL A 57 -12.32 4.73 -7.52
C VAL A 57 -13.57 4.40 -6.73
N MET A 58 -14.17 3.23 -7.01
CA MET A 58 -15.20 2.69 -6.14
C MET A 58 -14.63 2.44 -4.75
N ARG A 59 -15.34 2.91 -3.72
CA ARG A 59 -14.94 2.73 -2.31
C ARG A 59 -14.66 1.25 -2.00
N SER A 60 -15.50 0.34 -2.45
CA SER A 60 -15.31 -1.11 -2.23
C SER A 60 -14.02 -1.65 -2.84
N HIS A 61 -13.56 -1.11 -3.99
CA HIS A 61 -12.29 -1.50 -4.60
C HIS A 61 -11.12 -0.91 -3.82
N TYR A 62 -11.23 0.34 -3.37
CA TYR A 62 -10.20 0.97 -2.54
C TYR A 62 -10.00 0.20 -1.23
N GLU A 63 -11.09 -0.06 -0.51
CA GLU A 63 -11.05 -0.80 0.76
C GLU A 63 -10.56 -2.22 0.55
N GLY A 64 -11.10 -2.95 -0.43
CA GLY A 64 -10.67 -4.32 -0.74
C GLY A 64 -9.20 -4.42 -1.14
N CYS A 65 -8.68 -3.47 -1.92
CA CYS A 65 -7.25 -3.43 -2.25
C CYS A 65 -6.38 -3.03 -1.04
N THR A 66 -6.89 -2.18 -0.14
CA THR A 66 -6.18 -1.81 1.10
C THR A 66 -6.08 -2.99 2.05
N ILE A 67 -7.20 -3.70 2.25
CA ILE A 67 -7.28 -4.94 3.05
C ILE A 67 -6.23 -5.94 2.59
N ARG A 68 -6.16 -6.25 1.28
CA ARG A 68 -5.18 -7.20 0.74
C ARG A 68 -3.74 -6.76 1.01
N GLY A 69 -3.47 -5.46 0.94
CA GLY A 69 -2.15 -4.92 1.27
C GLY A 69 -1.81 -5.09 2.76
N CYS A 70 -2.79 -4.91 3.65
CA CYS A 70 -2.63 -5.15 5.08
C CYS A 70 -2.48 -6.65 5.41
N GLU A 71 -3.21 -7.54 4.73
CA GLU A 71 -3.05 -9.00 4.85
C GLU A 71 -1.64 -9.42 4.42
N GLN A 72 -1.19 -8.98 3.24
CA GLN A 72 0.16 -9.26 2.74
C GLN A 72 1.22 -8.80 3.73
N LEU A 73 1.09 -7.58 4.26
CA LEU A 73 2.05 -7.06 5.24
C LEU A 73 2.05 -7.91 6.52
N LEU A 74 0.87 -8.26 7.04
CA LEU A 74 0.75 -9.10 8.23
C LEU A 74 1.35 -10.50 8.03
N GLU A 75 1.20 -11.08 6.84
CA GLU A 75 1.84 -12.35 6.47
C GLU A 75 3.37 -12.25 6.43
N GLU A 76 3.92 -11.12 5.97
CA GLU A 76 5.36 -10.88 5.86
C GLU A 76 6.02 -10.53 7.20
N THR A 77 5.37 -9.71 8.03
CA THR A 77 5.95 -9.17 9.28
C THR A 77 5.50 -9.91 10.52
N GLY A 78 4.40 -10.66 10.45
CA GLY A 78 3.76 -11.35 11.58
C GLY A 78 3.02 -10.43 12.56
N ALA A 79 3.08 -9.11 12.39
CA ALA A 79 2.38 -8.15 13.23
C ALA A 79 2.16 -6.80 12.55
N LEU A 80 1.04 -6.16 12.88
CA LEU A 80 0.78 -4.74 12.61
C LEU A 80 0.93 -3.98 13.93
N SER A 81 1.68 -2.88 13.92
CA SER A 81 1.69 -1.96 15.06
C SER A 81 0.30 -1.32 15.21
N GLU A 82 -0.04 -0.90 16.44
CA GLU A 82 -1.31 -0.23 16.71
C GLU A 82 -1.46 1.07 15.91
N ALA A 83 -0.38 1.86 15.83
CA ALA A 83 -0.38 3.10 15.05
C ALA A 83 -0.62 2.84 13.55
N LEU A 84 0.04 1.82 12.97
CA LEU A 84 -0.18 1.46 11.58
C LEU A 84 -1.59 0.92 11.34
N PHE A 85 -2.08 0.08 12.26
CA PHE A 85 -3.44 -0.45 12.21
C PHE A 85 -4.47 0.69 12.14
N GLU A 86 -4.43 1.63 13.08
CA GLU A 86 -5.36 2.76 13.12
C GLU A 86 -5.33 3.63 11.85
N LYS A 87 -4.14 3.80 11.25
CA LYS A 87 -3.96 4.68 10.08
C LYS A 87 -4.25 4.03 8.74
N ALA A 88 -4.06 2.72 8.60
CA ALA A 88 -4.11 2.04 7.30
C ALA A 88 -4.97 0.78 7.27
N CYS A 89 -5.08 0.04 8.37
CA CYS A 89 -5.65 -1.31 8.40
C CYS A 89 -6.85 -1.47 9.34
N ASN A 90 -7.44 -0.37 9.80
CA ASN A 90 -8.60 -0.38 10.69
C ASN A 90 -9.89 -0.76 9.94
N PHE A 91 -10.00 -2.05 9.62
CA PHE A 91 -11.17 -2.66 9.00
C PHE A 91 -11.68 -3.78 9.88
N VAL A 92 -12.99 -4.06 9.80
CA VAL A 92 -13.67 -5.11 10.59
C VAL A 92 -13.03 -6.51 10.45
N GLN A 93 -12.32 -6.77 9.36
CA GLN A 93 -11.62 -8.05 9.14
C GLN A 93 -10.38 -8.20 10.02
N PHE A 94 -9.83 -7.09 10.48
CA PHE A 94 -8.72 -7.01 11.42
C PHE A 94 -9.17 -6.58 12.82
N ASP A 95 -10.46 -6.27 13.01
CA ASP A 95 -11.04 -6.08 14.34
C ASP A 95 -10.90 -7.38 15.11
N ARG A 96 -10.02 -7.36 16.11
CA ARG A 96 -9.79 -8.47 17.04
C ARG A 96 -10.98 -8.56 17.99
N ASP A 97 -12.09 -9.11 17.53
CA ASP A 97 -13.15 -9.55 18.43
C ASP A 97 -12.77 -10.89 19.09
N ARG A 98 -12.18 -10.75 20.28
CA ARG A 98 -11.76 -11.71 21.34
C ARG A 98 -10.32 -12.21 21.36
#